data_AF-A0A261BKV0-F1
#
_entry.id   AF-A0A261BKV0-F1
#
_cell.length_a   1.000
_cell.length_b   1.000
_cell.length_c   1.000
_cell.angle_alpha   90.00
_cell.angle_beta   90.00
_cell.angle_gamma   90.00
#
_symmetry.space_group_name_H-M   'P 1'
#
loop_
_entity.id
_entity.type
_entity.pdbx_description
1 polymer ?
#
loop_
_entity_poly.entity_id
_entity_poly.type
_entity_poly.pdbx_seq_one_letter_code
_entity_poly.pdbx_strand_id
1 'polypeptide(L)'
;LKYGNVLDAAYRDLSILLSCQKSPLTHLKLETKFFIGKENQEENLQLFLDYIKNMLIGRDHPLQIVKLSQTIHEEKQLMSILPYIDQNAIKSLLIYHYGKKEELDITDLTAMGLWRNLEEVEISNFYIPAETLQNFKHFSKAEITVKTVKPEDLEMLKVALLNSPHFKRFTLHYEIGNDDEMFEQFGEPYIETVLWGRNQKIWYFWNRNTNYALSMTPSRGFRNIIAFARIPFSSIPESYLMQHGLQF
;
A
#
# COMPACT_ATOMS: atom_id res chain seq x y z
N LEU A 1 23.61 -32.06 -13.39
CA LEU A 1 22.44 -31.81 -14.28
C LEU A 1 22.31 -30.30 -14.46
N LYS A 2 22.33 -29.85 -15.72
CA LYS A 2 22.45 -28.45 -16.18
C LYS A 2 21.21 -27.63 -15.82
N TYR A 3 21.30 -26.77 -14.80
CA TYR A 3 20.30 -25.70 -14.57
C TYR A 3 20.59 -24.44 -15.40
N GLY A 4 21.82 -24.27 -15.93
CA GLY A 4 22.23 -23.17 -16.82
C GLY A 4 21.73 -23.29 -18.26
N ASN A 5 20.45 -23.60 -18.47
CA ASN A 5 19.84 -23.57 -19.81
C ASN A 5 18.46 -22.90 -19.75
N VAL A 6 17.65 -23.24 -18.75
CA VAL A 6 16.29 -22.66 -18.64
C VAL A 6 16.32 -21.25 -18.08
N LEU A 7 17.09 -21.00 -17.01
CA LEU A 7 17.19 -19.66 -16.43
C LEU A 7 17.85 -18.70 -17.42
N ASP A 8 18.99 -19.09 -17.99
CA ASP A 8 19.70 -18.27 -18.99
C ASP A 8 18.85 -17.97 -20.23
N ALA A 9 18.06 -18.95 -20.70
CA ALA A 9 17.11 -18.73 -21.79
C ALA A 9 16.00 -17.75 -21.38
N ALA A 10 15.35 -17.95 -20.23
CA ALA A 10 14.30 -17.06 -19.73
C ALA A 10 14.81 -15.62 -19.56
N TYR A 11 16.04 -15.49 -19.07
CA TYR A 11 16.78 -14.27 -18.87
C TYR A 11 17.10 -13.55 -20.18
N ARG A 12 17.56 -14.27 -21.20
CA ARG A 12 17.75 -13.73 -22.54
C ARG A 12 16.43 -13.27 -23.16
N ASP A 13 15.39 -14.08 -23.06
CA ASP A 13 14.08 -13.77 -23.62
C ASP A 13 13.49 -12.52 -22.96
N LEU A 14 13.59 -12.41 -21.63
CA LEU A 14 13.17 -11.23 -20.90
C LEU A 14 13.93 -9.97 -21.35
N SER A 15 15.24 -10.06 -21.55
CA SER A 15 16.05 -8.94 -22.06
C SER A 15 15.56 -8.46 -23.44
N ILE A 16 15.23 -9.39 -24.35
CA ILE A 16 14.67 -9.08 -25.67
C ILE A 16 13.28 -8.42 -25.51
N LEU A 17 12.41 -8.97 -24.66
CA LEU A 17 11.07 -8.42 -24.43
C LEU A 17 11.12 -6.98 -23.88
N LEU A 18 12.00 -6.73 -22.90
CA LEU A 18 12.14 -5.41 -22.31
C LEU A 18 12.76 -4.41 -23.30
N SER A 19 13.77 -4.80 -24.08
CA SER A 19 14.40 -3.93 -25.09
C SER A 19 13.44 -3.51 -26.22
N CYS A 20 12.48 -4.35 -26.59
CA CYS A 20 11.52 -4.06 -27.65
C CYS A 20 10.26 -3.30 -27.15
N GLN A 21 10.36 -2.57 -26.04
CA GLN A 21 9.22 -1.89 -25.43
C GLN A 21 8.69 -0.76 -26.34
N LYS A 22 7.53 -1.00 -26.97
CA LYS A 22 6.81 -0.01 -27.81
C LYS A 22 5.79 0.83 -27.04
N SER A 23 5.39 0.39 -25.86
CA SER A 23 4.42 1.05 -24.98
C SER A 23 4.71 0.70 -23.52
N PRO A 24 4.21 1.48 -22.55
CA PRO A 24 4.36 1.14 -21.13
C PRO A 24 3.83 -0.26 -20.82
N LEU A 25 4.59 -1.05 -20.05
CA LEU A 25 4.11 -2.33 -19.54
C LEU A 25 3.05 -2.07 -18.48
N THR A 26 1.92 -2.76 -18.58
CA THR A 26 0.80 -2.58 -17.65
C THR A 26 1.18 -3.01 -16.23
N HIS A 27 1.93 -4.10 -16.09
CA HIS A 27 2.35 -4.63 -14.80
C HIS A 27 3.66 -5.41 -14.97
N LEU A 28 4.71 -4.97 -14.28
CA LEU A 28 5.92 -5.77 -14.05
C LEU A 28 5.87 -6.36 -12.65
N LYS A 29 6.01 -7.68 -12.57
CA LYS A 29 5.90 -8.43 -11.33
C LYS A 29 7.16 -9.26 -11.10
N LEU A 30 7.98 -8.82 -10.14
CA LEU A 30 9.23 -9.42 -9.73
C LEU A 30 9.01 -10.17 -8.42
N GLU A 31 8.47 -11.38 -8.52
CA GLU A 31 8.17 -12.20 -7.35
C GLU A 31 9.07 -13.41 -7.24
N THR A 32 9.68 -13.53 -6.08
CA THR A 32 10.32 -14.74 -5.57
C THR A 32 9.37 -15.39 -4.57
N LYS A 33 8.36 -16.13 -5.07
CA LYS A 33 7.50 -16.94 -4.21
C LYS A 33 8.27 -18.18 -3.77
N PHE A 34 8.63 -18.31 -2.51
CA PHE A 34 9.33 -19.51 -2.05
C PHE A 34 8.68 -20.16 -0.82
N PHE A 35 8.55 -21.48 -0.92
CA PHE A 35 8.07 -22.37 0.13
C PHE A 35 8.98 -22.24 1.37
N ILE A 36 8.35 -22.00 2.52
CA ILE A 36 9.00 -21.91 3.83
C ILE A 36 9.99 -23.08 4.00
N GLY A 37 11.27 -22.78 4.34
CA GLY A 37 12.25 -23.78 4.76
C GLY A 37 13.45 -24.06 3.85
N LYS A 38 13.72 -23.26 2.81
CA LYS A 38 14.98 -23.37 2.04
C LYS A 38 16.04 -22.36 2.50
N GLU A 39 17.29 -22.81 2.57
CA GLU A 39 18.48 -21.97 2.78
C GLU A 39 18.74 -21.05 1.55
N ASN A 40 19.47 -19.93 1.75
CA ASN A 40 19.95 -18.97 0.73
C ASN A 40 18.88 -18.15 -0.04
N GLN A 41 17.78 -17.77 0.61
CA GLN A 41 16.67 -17.06 -0.06
C GLN A 41 17.02 -15.64 -0.49
N GLU A 42 17.63 -14.87 0.40
CA GLU A 42 18.04 -13.49 0.16
C GLU A 42 19.09 -13.39 -0.95
N GLU A 43 20.04 -14.33 -0.96
CA GLU A 43 21.05 -14.42 -2.02
C GLU A 43 20.42 -14.69 -3.38
N ASN A 44 19.45 -15.60 -3.47
CA ASN A 44 18.77 -15.90 -4.74
C ASN A 44 17.94 -14.71 -5.23
N LEU A 45 17.25 -14.00 -4.31
CA LEU A 45 16.55 -12.76 -4.66
C LEU A 45 17.54 -11.71 -5.14
N GLN A 46 18.67 -11.53 -4.45
CA GLN A 46 19.67 -10.55 -4.83
C GLN A 46 20.26 -10.86 -6.21
N LEU A 47 20.62 -12.12 -6.49
CA LEU A 47 21.11 -12.54 -7.80
C LEU A 47 20.08 -12.29 -8.91
N PHE A 48 18.80 -12.57 -8.64
CA PHE A 48 17.72 -12.28 -9.58
C PHE A 48 17.58 -10.77 -9.84
N LEU A 49 17.57 -9.95 -8.80
CA LEU A 49 17.47 -8.49 -8.92
C LEU A 49 18.69 -7.87 -9.61
N ASP A 50 19.90 -8.36 -9.31
CA ASP A 50 21.13 -7.92 -9.98
C ASP A 50 21.08 -8.22 -11.48
N TYR A 51 20.53 -9.37 -11.85
CA TYR A 51 20.35 -9.73 -13.24
C TYR A 51 19.36 -8.78 -13.96
N ILE A 52 18.21 -8.50 -13.36
CA ILE A 52 17.26 -7.51 -13.89
C ILE A 52 17.90 -6.13 -13.98
N LYS A 53 18.56 -5.67 -12.90
CA LYS A 53 19.26 -4.39 -12.85
C LYS A 53 20.25 -4.25 -14.00
N ASN A 54 21.07 -5.27 -14.26
CA ASN A 54 22.06 -5.25 -15.35
C ASN A 54 21.40 -5.12 -16.73
N MET A 55 20.21 -5.71 -16.94
CA MET A 55 19.45 -5.46 -18.17
C MET A 55 18.97 -4.01 -18.27
N LEU A 56 18.55 -3.43 -17.15
CA LEU A 56 17.97 -2.10 -17.12
C LEU A 56 19.02 -1.00 -17.28
N ILE A 57 20.24 -1.20 -16.78
CA ILE A 57 21.37 -0.26 -16.93
C ILE A 57 21.71 -0.02 -18.41
N GLY A 58 21.64 -1.06 -19.25
CA GLY A 58 22.01 -0.97 -20.67
C GLY A 58 20.98 -0.30 -21.56
N ARG A 59 19.88 0.23 -21.01
CA ARG A 59 18.80 0.82 -21.79
C ARG A 59 19.06 2.30 -22.05
N ASP A 60 18.73 2.76 -23.26
CA ASP A 60 18.79 4.17 -23.61
C ASP A 60 17.76 5.01 -22.84
N HIS A 61 16.65 4.40 -22.44
CA HIS A 61 15.54 5.04 -21.74
C HIS A 61 15.06 4.19 -20.55
N PRO A 62 14.61 4.83 -19.45
CA PRO A 62 14.00 4.15 -18.31
C PRO A 62 12.87 3.21 -18.75
N LEU A 63 12.71 2.09 -18.05
CA LEU A 63 11.65 1.15 -18.35
C LEU A 63 10.29 1.76 -17.99
N GLN A 64 9.40 1.86 -18.97
CA GLN A 64 8.08 2.42 -18.76
C GLN A 64 7.15 1.34 -18.22
N ILE A 65 6.77 1.41 -16.95
CA ILE A 65 5.81 0.47 -16.35
C ILE A 65 4.73 1.25 -15.62
N VAL A 66 3.49 0.79 -15.67
CA VAL A 66 2.36 1.41 -14.96
C VAL A 66 2.28 0.89 -13.52
N LYS A 67 2.53 -0.41 -13.31
CA LYS A 67 2.49 -1.06 -12.01
C LYS A 67 3.75 -1.89 -11.78
N LEU A 68 4.39 -1.71 -10.62
CA LEU A 68 5.47 -2.56 -10.14
C LEU A 68 4.96 -3.39 -8.94
N SER A 69 5.23 -4.69 -8.99
CA SER A 69 5.13 -5.57 -7.82
C SER A 69 6.47 -6.22 -7.56
N GLN A 70 7.00 -6.11 -6.35
CA GLN A 70 8.32 -6.66 -6.02
C GLN A 70 8.34 -7.33 -4.64
N THR A 71 8.94 -8.52 -4.59
CA THR A 71 9.34 -9.14 -3.31
C THR A 71 10.62 -8.48 -2.80
N ILE A 72 10.65 -8.05 -1.54
CA ILE A 72 11.85 -7.54 -0.86
C ILE A 72 11.96 -8.05 0.59
N HIS A 73 13.17 -7.98 1.12
CA HIS A 73 13.53 -8.12 2.53
C HIS A 73 13.93 -6.77 3.13
N GLU A 74 14.60 -5.92 2.35
CA GLU A 74 15.02 -4.59 2.74
C GLU A 74 14.82 -3.58 1.59
N GLU A 75 14.73 -2.29 1.92
CA GLU A 75 14.51 -1.20 0.97
C GLU A 75 15.53 -1.18 -0.17
N LYS A 76 16.80 -1.49 0.12
CA LYS A 76 17.90 -1.49 -0.86
C LYS A 76 17.59 -2.35 -2.10
N GLN A 77 16.86 -3.45 -1.93
CA GLN A 77 16.46 -4.31 -3.04
C GLN A 77 15.47 -3.63 -3.96
N LEU A 78 14.54 -2.84 -3.42
CA LEU A 78 13.64 -2.00 -4.20
C LEU A 78 14.43 -0.90 -4.93
N MET A 79 15.37 -0.25 -4.22
CA MET A 79 16.24 0.79 -4.76
C MET A 79 17.23 0.28 -5.82
N SER A 80 17.43 -1.04 -5.94
CA SER A 80 18.22 -1.62 -7.03
C SER A 80 17.50 -1.58 -8.39
N ILE A 81 16.18 -1.42 -8.41
CA ILE A 81 15.34 -1.46 -9.61
C ILE A 81 14.71 -0.10 -9.90
N LEU A 82 14.13 0.57 -8.88
CA LEU A 82 13.37 1.81 -9.06
C LEU A 82 14.09 2.93 -9.83
N PRO A 83 15.42 3.16 -9.66
CA PRO A 83 16.13 4.20 -10.41
C PRO A 83 16.09 4.03 -11.94
N TYR A 84 15.80 2.83 -12.43
CA TYR A 84 15.73 2.52 -13.86
C TYR A 84 14.30 2.51 -14.42
N ILE A 85 13.32 2.87 -13.58
CA ILE A 85 11.91 2.94 -13.97
C ILE A 85 11.54 4.38 -14.33
N ASP A 86 10.73 4.55 -15.37
CA ASP A 86 10.18 5.86 -15.74
C ASP A 86 9.21 6.36 -14.65
N GLN A 87 9.66 7.37 -13.89
CA GLN A 87 8.91 7.99 -12.80
C GLN A 87 7.59 8.65 -13.22
N ASN A 88 7.40 8.94 -14.52
CA ASN A 88 6.16 9.53 -15.03
C ASN A 88 5.15 8.46 -15.46
N ALA A 89 5.63 7.27 -15.83
CA ALA A 89 4.79 6.17 -16.26
C ALA A 89 4.21 5.38 -15.07
N ILE A 90 4.97 5.25 -13.98
CA ILE A 90 4.57 4.43 -12.83
C ILE A 90 3.47 5.07 -12.00
N LYS A 91 2.42 4.30 -11.73
CA LYS A 91 1.22 4.71 -10.99
C LYS A 91 0.99 3.88 -9.73
N SER A 92 1.47 2.64 -9.69
CA SER A 92 1.15 1.71 -8.61
C SER A 92 2.39 0.92 -8.18
N LEU A 93 2.64 0.86 -6.88
CA LEU A 93 3.76 0.14 -6.28
C LEU A 93 3.27 -0.84 -5.21
N LEU A 94 3.54 -2.13 -5.41
CA LEU A 94 3.16 -3.19 -4.48
C LEU A 94 4.43 -3.89 -3.98
N ILE A 95 4.64 -3.87 -2.68
CA ILE A 95 5.82 -4.40 -2.01
C ILE A 95 5.38 -5.60 -1.17
N TYR A 96 6.05 -6.73 -1.33
CA TYR A 96 5.73 -7.97 -0.63
C TYR A 96 6.92 -8.50 0.17
N HIS A 97 6.65 -8.94 1.39
CA HIS A 97 7.59 -9.73 2.18
C HIS A 97 7.00 -11.12 2.45
N TYR A 98 7.79 -12.18 2.24
CA TYR A 98 7.34 -13.56 2.49
C TYR A 98 7.97 -14.20 3.74
N GLY A 99 8.81 -13.46 4.47
CA GLY A 99 9.41 -13.89 5.73
C GLY A 99 8.60 -13.51 6.97
N LYS A 100 9.27 -13.54 8.12
CA LYS A 100 8.71 -13.01 9.36
C LYS A 100 8.50 -11.51 9.19
N LYS A 101 7.35 -10.99 9.59
CA LYS A 101 7.07 -9.56 9.50
C LYS A 101 8.14 -8.77 10.26
N GLU A 102 8.80 -7.88 9.54
CA GLU A 102 9.87 -7.01 10.01
C GLU A 102 9.52 -5.55 9.77
N GLU A 103 10.26 -4.64 10.40
CA GLU A 103 10.11 -3.22 10.13
C GLU A 103 10.81 -2.87 8.81
N LEU A 104 10.17 -2.06 7.97
CA LEU A 104 10.75 -1.56 6.73
C LEU A 104 10.99 -0.06 6.88
N ASP A 105 12.26 0.33 6.84
CA ASP A 105 12.64 1.71 6.58
C ASP A 105 12.30 2.05 5.12
N ILE A 106 11.59 3.14 4.91
CA ILE A 106 11.16 3.64 3.59
C ILE A 106 11.69 5.06 3.32
N THR A 107 12.72 5.47 4.06
CA THR A 107 13.24 6.84 4.01
C THR A 107 13.72 7.20 2.62
N ASP A 108 14.50 6.32 1.97
CA ASP A 108 15.03 6.60 0.63
C ASP A 108 13.92 6.57 -0.43
N LEU A 109 12.97 5.65 -0.30
CA LEU A 109 11.82 5.49 -1.17
C LEU A 109 10.92 6.74 -1.13
N THR A 110 10.59 7.22 0.06
CA THR A 110 9.73 8.40 0.24
C THR A 110 10.41 9.69 -0.22
N ALA A 111 11.75 9.73 -0.27
CA ALA A 111 12.53 10.82 -0.83
C ALA A 111 12.54 10.84 -2.37
N MET A 112 12.19 9.74 -3.05
CA MET A 112 12.19 9.67 -4.51
C MET A 112 11.12 10.56 -5.14
N GLY A 113 11.45 11.18 -6.27
CA GLY A 113 10.49 11.95 -7.08
C GLY A 113 9.27 11.13 -7.50
N LEU A 114 9.47 9.84 -7.83
CA LEU A 114 8.40 8.93 -8.21
C LEU A 114 7.36 8.73 -7.10
N TRP A 115 7.76 8.77 -5.82
CA TRP A 115 6.85 8.50 -4.70
C TRP A 115 5.68 9.47 -4.67
N ARG A 116 5.94 10.73 -5.02
CA ARG A 116 4.95 11.81 -5.08
C ARG A 116 3.97 11.67 -6.25
N ASN A 117 4.35 10.93 -7.29
CA ASN A 117 3.57 10.74 -8.51
C ASN A 117 2.75 9.45 -8.50
N LEU A 118 3.07 8.52 -7.60
CA LEU A 118 2.33 7.28 -7.43
C LEU A 118 0.90 7.57 -6.95
N GLU A 119 -0.05 6.84 -7.52
CA GLU A 119 -1.47 6.94 -7.18
C GLU A 119 -1.87 5.85 -6.18
N GLU A 120 -1.21 4.70 -6.21
CA GLU A 120 -1.52 3.55 -5.37
C GLU A 120 -0.27 2.91 -4.76
N VAL A 121 -0.35 2.54 -3.48
CA VAL A 121 0.70 1.76 -2.80
C VAL A 121 0.12 0.64 -1.94
N GLU A 122 0.79 -0.51 -1.95
CA GLU A 122 0.53 -1.61 -1.01
C GLU A 122 1.86 -2.07 -0.44
N ILE A 123 1.99 -2.10 0.89
CA ILE A 123 3.16 -2.66 1.56
C ILE A 123 2.69 -3.79 2.46
N SER A 124 2.89 -5.01 1.97
CA SER A 124 2.37 -6.23 2.53
C SER A 124 3.43 -6.98 3.35
N ASN A 125 3.06 -7.32 4.59
CA ASN A 125 3.89 -8.09 5.53
C ASN A 125 5.20 -7.39 5.98
N PHE A 126 5.17 -6.07 6.07
CA PHE A 126 6.13 -5.25 6.82
C PHE A 126 5.42 -4.40 7.87
N TYR A 127 6.12 -3.96 8.91
CA TYR A 127 5.70 -2.81 9.71
C TYR A 127 6.30 -1.55 9.12
N ILE A 128 5.45 -0.55 8.95
CA ILE A 128 5.84 0.82 8.66
C ILE A 128 5.94 1.57 9.99
N PRO A 129 7.02 2.34 10.23
CA PRO A 129 7.12 3.20 11.40
C PRO A 129 5.97 4.22 11.42
N ALA A 130 5.25 4.33 12.54
CA ALA A 130 4.01 5.12 12.63
C ALA A 130 4.25 6.61 12.34
N GLU A 131 5.42 7.14 12.69
CA GLU A 131 5.86 8.50 12.41
C GLU A 131 5.92 8.85 10.91
N THR A 132 5.99 7.83 10.04
CA THR A 132 6.03 8.02 8.58
C THR A 132 4.65 7.97 7.92
N LEU A 133 3.56 7.76 8.67
CA LEU A 133 2.19 7.68 8.13
C LEU A 133 1.78 8.91 7.30
N GLN A 134 2.32 10.08 7.64
CA GLN A 134 2.14 11.33 6.89
C GLN A 134 2.56 11.21 5.41
N ASN A 135 3.50 10.33 5.09
CA ASN A 135 4.03 10.11 3.74
C ASN A 135 3.06 9.35 2.82
N PHE A 136 1.91 8.92 3.33
CA PHE A 136 0.92 8.12 2.59
C PHE A 136 -0.39 8.88 2.26
N LYS A 137 -0.50 10.16 2.65
CA LYS A 137 -1.76 10.92 2.51
C LYS A 137 -2.13 11.32 1.09
N HIS A 138 -1.17 11.36 0.16
CA HIS A 138 -1.39 11.78 -1.22
C HIS A 138 -1.94 10.65 -2.11
N PHE A 139 -1.83 9.39 -1.68
CA PHE A 139 -2.29 8.26 -2.46
C PHE A 139 -3.81 8.24 -2.62
N SER A 140 -4.28 7.82 -3.79
CA SER A 140 -5.68 7.48 -4.02
C SER A 140 -6.06 6.19 -3.28
N LYS A 141 -5.14 5.21 -3.30
CA LYS A 141 -5.25 3.97 -2.53
C LYS A 141 -3.96 3.65 -1.79
N ALA A 142 -4.06 3.35 -0.51
CA ALA A 142 -2.92 2.87 0.27
C ALA A 142 -3.32 1.68 1.15
N GLU A 143 -2.43 0.71 1.30
CA GLU A 143 -2.57 -0.37 2.26
C GLU A 143 -1.21 -0.67 2.91
N ILE A 144 -1.16 -0.55 4.23
CA ILE A 144 0.06 -0.69 5.03
C ILE A 144 -0.25 -1.32 6.38
N THR A 145 0.80 -1.77 7.08
CA THR A 145 0.69 -2.25 8.46
C THR A 145 1.60 -1.45 9.37
N VAL A 146 1.11 -1.02 10.53
CA VAL A 146 1.92 -0.46 11.62
C VAL A 146 1.95 -1.43 12.78
N LYS A 147 2.97 -1.37 13.63
CA LYS A 147 3.04 -2.26 14.80
C LYS A 147 2.06 -1.84 15.88
N THR A 148 2.13 -0.57 16.25
CA THR A 148 1.26 0.08 17.24
C THR A 148 0.59 1.27 16.58
N VAL A 149 -0.69 1.45 16.86
CA VAL A 149 -1.45 2.63 16.43
C VAL A 149 -1.96 3.37 17.66
N LYS A 150 -1.89 4.70 17.61
CA LYS A 150 -2.34 5.59 18.69
C LYS A 150 -3.54 6.44 18.23
N PRO A 151 -4.32 7.01 19.18
CA PRO A 151 -5.39 7.93 18.84
C PRO A 151 -4.94 9.09 17.93
N GLU A 152 -3.75 9.64 18.15
CA GLU A 152 -3.22 10.78 17.38
C GLU A 152 -2.93 10.41 15.91
N ASP A 153 -2.51 9.16 15.66
CA ASP A 153 -2.26 8.66 14.31
C ASP A 153 -3.57 8.60 13.51
N LEU A 154 -4.66 8.18 14.16
CA LEU A 154 -5.98 8.11 13.55
C LEU A 154 -6.58 9.48 13.28
N GLU A 155 -6.41 10.44 14.21
CA GLU A 155 -6.83 11.82 14.01
C GLU A 155 -6.09 12.46 12.82
N MET A 156 -4.77 12.24 12.75
CA MET A 156 -3.94 12.72 11.64
C MET A 156 -4.41 12.13 10.30
N LEU A 157 -4.62 10.80 10.23
CA LEU A 157 -5.12 10.15 9.02
C LEU A 157 -6.51 10.65 8.65
N LYS A 158 -7.44 10.75 9.60
CA LYS A 158 -8.79 11.29 9.37
C LYS A 158 -8.72 12.66 8.70
N VAL A 159 -7.96 13.59 9.28
CA VAL A 159 -7.81 14.95 8.75
C VAL A 159 -7.14 14.95 7.38
N ALA A 160 -6.08 14.18 7.19
CA ALA A 160 -5.34 14.13 5.94
C ALA A 160 -6.17 13.53 4.80
N LEU A 161 -6.87 12.42 5.05
CA LEU A 161 -7.67 11.72 4.05
C LEU A 161 -8.95 12.46 3.69
N LEU A 162 -9.59 13.13 4.66
CA LEU A 162 -10.80 13.94 4.41
C LEU A 162 -10.51 15.13 3.47
N ASN A 163 -9.31 15.69 3.55
CA ASN A 163 -8.87 16.83 2.75
C ASN A 163 -8.17 16.43 1.43
N SER A 164 -7.96 15.14 1.17
CA SER A 164 -7.30 14.66 -0.03
C SER A 164 -8.27 14.59 -1.22
N PRO A 165 -8.04 15.33 -2.31
CA PRO A 165 -8.99 15.41 -3.43
C PRO A 165 -9.09 14.12 -4.26
N HIS A 166 -8.04 13.29 -4.24
CA HIS A 166 -7.94 12.07 -5.03
C HIS A 166 -8.13 10.79 -4.20
N PHE A 167 -8.30 10.93 -2.88
CA PHE A 167 -8.48 9.81 -1.98
C PHE A 167 -9.70 8.96 -2.34
N LYS A 168 -9.51 7.63 -2.26
CA LYS A 168 -10.57 6.63 -2.43
C LYS A 168 -10.57 5.64 -1.28
N ARG A 169 -9.42 5.06 -0.91
CA ARG A 169 -9.34 4.01 0.11
C ARG A 169 -8.00 3.99 0.85
N PHE A 170 -8.01 3.79 2.16
CA PHE A 170 -6.82 3.51 2.96
C PHE A 170 -7.11 2.32 3.86
N THR A 171 -6.26 1.29 3.83
CA THR A 171 -6.36 0.16 4.76
C THR A 171 -5.16 0.20 5.70
N LEU A 172 -5.38 0.46 6.99
CA LEU A 172 -4.36 0.40 8.02
C LEU A 172 -4.50 -0.91 8.79
N HIS A 173 -3.52 -1.80 8.69
CA HIS A 173 -3.41 -2.96 9.57
C HIS A 173 -2.61 -2.58 10.81
N TYR A 174 -2.91 -3.19 11.95
CA TYR A 174 -2.16 -2.98 13.19
C TYR A 174 -2.14 -4.23 14.08
N GLU A 175 -1.17 -4.31 14.98
CA GLU A 175 -1.08 -5.42 15.95
C GLU A 175 -1.45 -4.98 17.36
N ILE A 176 -0.93 -3.84 17.81
CA ILE A 176 -1.11 -3.30 19.15
C ILE A 176 -1.96 -2.03 19.08
N GLY A 177 -3.06 -2.01 19.82
CA GLY A 177 -3.95 -0.86 19.94
C GLY A 177 -5.11 -1.17 20.88
N ASN A 178 -5.48 -0.19 21.71
CA ASN A 178 -6.64 -0.26 22.58
C ASN A 178 -7.83 0.40 21.87
N ASP A 179 -8.84 -0.38 21.48
CA ASP A 179 -9.98 0.15 20.72
C ASP A 179 -10.77 1.19 21.50
N ASP A 180 -10.94 1.00 22.81
CA ASP A 180 -11.72 1.91 23.63
C ASP A 180 -11.08 3.30 23.61
N GLU A 181 -9.76 3.38 23.80
CA GLU A 181 -9.01 4.64 23.76
C GLU A 181 -8.89 5.24 22.36
N MET A 182 -8.64 4.41 21.35
CA MET A 182 -8.39 4.86 19.98
C MET A 182 -9.59 5.56 19.35
N PHE A 183 -10.79 5.07 19.64
CA PHE A 183 -12.01 5.50 18.95
C PHE A 183 -12.91 6.42 19.78
N GLU A 184 -12.70 6.51 21.11
CA GLU A 184 -13.49 7.39 22.01
C GLU A 184 -13.51 8.85 21.52
N GLN A 185 -12.38 9.35 21.03
CA GLN A 185 -12.25 10.72 20.50
C GLN A 185 -13.19 11.05 19.32
N PHE A 186 -13.74 10.02 18.64
CA PHE A 186 -14.63 10.21 17.49
C PHE A 186 -16.12 10.16 17.85
N GLY A 187 -16.45 9.95 19.14
CA GLY A 187 -17.83 9.83 19.62
C GLY A 187 -18.47 8.48 19.25
N GLU A 188 -19.81 8.46 19.27
CA GLU A 188 -20.57 7.23 19.05
C GLU A 188 -20.56 6.78 17.58
N PRO A 189 -20.21 5.51 17.29
CA PRO A 189 -20.29 4.98 15.94
C PRO A 189 -21.73 4.72 15.50
N TYR A 190 -21.95 4.73 14.19
CA TYR A 190 -23.06 4.00 13.61
C TYR A 190 -22.82 2.49 13.73
N ILE A 191 -23.84 1.75 14.15
CA ILE A 191 -23.80 0.28 14.23
C ILE A 191 -24.57 -0.31 13.06
N GLU A 192 -23.86 -0.94 12.14
CA GLU A 192 -24.47 -1.69 11.03
C GLU A 192 -24.42 -3.18 11.34
N THR A 193 -25.57 -3.86 11.31
CA THR A 193 -25.61 -5.32 11.42
C THR A 193 -25.28 -5.94 10.07
N VAL A 194 -24.09 -6.54 9.96
CA VAL A 194 -23.64 -7.21 8.74
C VAL A 194 -24.01 -8.70 8.77
N LEU A 195 -23.74 -9.39 7.66
CA LEU A 195 -23.96 -10.83 7.51
C LEU A 195 -23.40 -11.62 8.71
N TRP A 196 -24.14 -12.68 9.11
CA TRP A 196 -23.82 -13.53 10.27
C TRP A 196 -24.00 -12.85 11.64
N GLY A 197 -24.78 -11.77 11.71
CA GLY A 197 -25.16 -11.13 12.98
C GLY A 197 -24.01 -10.41 13.67
N ARG A 198 -22.92 -10.11 12.95
CA ARG A 198 -21.84 -9.27 13.48
C ARG A 198 -22.22 -7.81 13.35
N ASN A 199 -21.94 -7.04 14.39
CA ASN A 199 -22.10 -5.59 14.35
C ASN A 199 -20.79 -4.96 13.88
N GLN A 200 -20.89 -4.08 12.89
CA GLN A 200 -19.79 -3.28 12.39
C GLN A 200 -19.95 -1.85 12.88
N LYS A 201 -18.90 -1.33 13.52
CA LYS A 201 -18.83 0.07 13.95
C LYS A 201 -18.33 0.91 12.77
N ILE A 202 -19.02 2.01 12.48
CA ILE A 202 -18.65 2.94 11.40
C ILE A 202 -18.75 4.36 11.92
N TRP A 203 -17.70 5.14 11.70
CA TRP A 203 -17.72 6.59 11.90
C TRP A 203 -17.74 7.28 10.55
N TYR A 204 -18.53 8.35 10.44
CA TYR A 204 -18.60 9.18 9.25
C TYR A 204 -18.11 10.58 9.56
N PHE A 205 -17.26 11.12 8.68
CA PHE A 205 -16.71 12.47 8.78
C PHE A 205 -16.89 13.18 7.44
N TRP A 206 -17.28 14.45 7.46
CA TRP A 206 -17.51 15.20 6.22
C TRP A 206 -17.23 16.68 6.41
N ASN A 207 -16.98 17.37 5.29
CA ASN A 207 -16.94 18.82 5.23
C ASN A 207 -18.26 19.32 4.64
N ARG A 208 -18.81 20.43 5.17
CA ARG A 208 -20.09 20.99 4.70
C ARG A 208 -20.10 21.40 3.22
N ASN A 209 -18.92 21.59 2.63
CA ASN A 209 -18.76 22.06 1.26
C ASN A 209 -18.53 20.94 0.24
N THR A 210 -18.69 19.68 0.64
CA THR A 210 -18.33 18.53 -0.20
C THR A 210 -19.47 17.51 -0.32
N ASN A 211 -19.70 17.00 -1.53
CA ASN A 211 -20.68 15.91 -1.79
C ASN A 211 -20.15 14.52 -1.39
N TYR A 212 -19.09 14.45 -0.59
CA TYR A 212 -18.47 13.22 -0.15
C TYR A 212 -18.20 13.26 1.35
N ALA A 213 -18.03 12.08 1.93
CA ALA A 213 -17.64 11.86 3.30
C ALA A 213 -16.51 10.82 3.36
N LEU A 214 -15.85 10.77 4.50
CA LEU A 214 -14.91 9.74 4.90
C LEU A 214 -15.62 8.79 5.86
N SER A 215 -15.69 7.49 5.51
CA SER A 215 -16.07 6.45 6.45
C SER A 215 -14.81 5.84 7.08
N MET A 216 -14.84 5.59 8.38
CA MET A 216 -13.82 4.83 9.10
C MET A 216 -14.46 3.60 9.75
N THR A 217 -13.93 2.43 9.44
CA THR A 217 -14.51 1.15 9.78
C THR A 217 -13.43 0.23 10.36
N PRO A 218 -13.28 0.17 11.69
CA PRO A 218 -12.47 -0.84 12.32
C PRO A 218 -13.11 -2.23 12.17
N SER A 219 -12.27 -3.24 12.00
CA SER A 219 -12.69 -4.63 11.94
C SER A 219 -11.64 -5.49 12.63
N ARG A 220 -12.13 -6.37 13.52
CA ARG A 220 -11.32 -7.41 14.17
C ARG A 220 -11.63 -8.77 13.56
N GLY A 221 -10.58 -9.56 13.39
CA GLY A 221 -10.63 -10.89 12.82
C GLY A 221 -9.25 -11.54 12.87
N PHE A 222 -8.85 -12.20 11.79
CA PHE A 222 -7.48 -12.72 11.66
C PHE A 222 -6.40 -11.63 11.68
N ARG A 223 -6.76 -10.40 11.32
CA ARG A 223 -5.91 -9.19 11.42
C ARG A 223 -6.78 -8.04 11.93
N ASN A 224 -6.20 -7.17 12.75
CA ASN A 224 -6.87 -5.93 13.13
C ASN A 224 -6.66 -4.91 12.02
N ILE A 225 -7.76 -4.36 11.50
CA ILE A 225 -7.73 -3.41 10.39
C ILE A 225 -8.60 -2.20 10.70
N ILE A 226 -8.22 -1.05 10.17
CA ILE A 226 -9.03 0.16 10.08
C ILE A 226 -9.11 0.51 8.60
N ALA A 227 -10.31 0.38 8.04
CA ALA A 227 -10.57 0.77 6.66
C ALA A 227 -11.12 2.19 6.63
N PHE A 228 -10.47 3.05 5.86
CA PHE A 228 -10.97 4.35 5.49
C PHE A 228 -11.44 4.32 4.03
N ALA A 229 -12.61 4.88 3.75
CA ALA A 229 -13.11 4.98 2.39
C ALA A 229 -13.78 6.33 2.14
N ARG A 230 -13.60 6.85 0.94
CA ARG A 230 -14.38 7.99 0.46
C ARG A 230 -15.72 7.47 -0.04
N ILE A 231 -16.79 7.98 0.53
CA ILE A 231 -18.15 7.61 0.15
C ILE A 231 -18.93 8.85 -0.32
N PRO A 232 -19.95 8.69 -1.18
CA PRO A 232 -20.92 9.74 -1.43
C PRO A 232 -21.55 10.18 -0.10
N PHE A 233 -21.78 11.48 0.06
CA PHE A 233 -22.41 12.00 1.26
C PHE A 233 -23.82 11.43 1.49
N SER A 234 -24.55 11.16 0.40
CA SER A 234 -25.87 10.50 0.41
C SER A 234 -25.85 9.06 0.91
N SER A 235 -24.68 8.45 1.11
CA SER A 235 -24.54 7.10 1.66
C SER A 235 -24.47 7.10 3.20
N ILE A 236 -24.44 8.26 3.85
CA ILE A 236 -24.50 8.32 5.32
C ILE A 236 -25.94 8.05 5.78
N PRO A 237 -26.17 7.14 6.74
CA PRO A 237 -27.50 6.90 7.30
C PRO A 237 -28.12 8.16 7.91
N GLU A 238 -29.39 8.45 7.59
CA GLU A 238 -30.11 9.62 8.11
C GLU A 238 -30.14 9.66 9.65
N SER A 239 -30.29 8.50 10.30
CA SER A 239 -30.28 8.38 11.76
C SER A 239 -28.98 8.90 12.37
N TYR A 240 -27.84 8.68 11.70
CA TYR A 240 -26.54 9.16 12.15
C TYR A 240 -26.43 10.69 11.99
N LEU A 241 -26.95 11.23 10.88
CA LEU A 241 -26.97 12.66 10.60
C LEU A 241 -27.84 13.42 11.62
N MET A 242 -29.01 12.87 11.96
CA MET A 242 -29.92 13.44 12.97
C MET A 242 -29.27 13.50 14.35
N GLN A 243 -28.57 12.44 14.78
CA GLN A 243 -27.85 12.40 16.05
C GLN A 243 -26.74 13.46 16.13
N HIS A 244 -26.14 13.81 14.99
CA HIS A 244 -25.05 14.77 14.89
C HIS A 244 -25.52 16.16 14.43
N GLY A 245 -26.83 16.46 14.56
CA GLY A 245 -27.38 17.81 14.40
C GLY A 245 -27.44 18.33 12.97
N LEU A 246 -27.42 17.45 11.96
CA LEU A 246 -27.72 17.81 10.58
C LEU A 246 -29.10 17.26 10.20
N GLN A 247 -30.01 18.18 9.91
CA GLN A 247 -31.31 17.91 9.31
C GLN A 247 -31.29 18.45 7.88
N PHE A 248 -31.79 17.68 6.92
CA PHE A 248 -32.01 18.11 5.54
C PHE A 248 -33.39 18.71 5.38
#